data_AF-A0A330G6C4-F1
#
_entry.id   AF-A0A330G6C4-F1
#
_cell.length_a   1.000
_cell.length_b   1.000
_cell.length_c   1.000
_cell.angle_alpha   90.00
_cell.angle_beta   90.00
_cell.angle_gamma   90.00
#
_symmetry.space_group_name_H-M   'P 1'
#
loop_
_entity.id
_entity.type
_entity.pdbx_description
1 polymer ?
#
loop_
_entity_poly.entity_id
_entity_poly.type
_entity_poly.pdbx_seq_one_letter_code
_entity_poly.pdbx_strand_id
1 'polypeptide(L)'
;MNQAALITIANELNHDQMRVLMALLAELDYENYIQVAQIDIAEALTMQKTNVSRAVKNLIDFGIILEGPKIGRSKTYRLNPQFGWKGTVSNHKKALKNGLSVIQGGRT
;
A
#
# COMPACT_ATOMS: atom_id res chain seq x y z
N MET A 1 9.29 -10.17 -2.87
CA MET A 1 8.01 -10.32 -2.15
C MET A 1 8.08 -11.50 -1.21
N ASN A 2 7.36 -11.46 -0.10
CA ASN A 2 7.28 -12.56 0.86
C ASN A 2 6.23 -13.59 0.38
N GLN A 3 6.58 -14.87 0.28
CA GLN A 3 5.68 -15.91 -0.25
C GLN A 3 4.41 -16.07 0.60
N ALA A 4 4.52 -16.03 1.93
CA ALA A 4 3.36 -16.13 2.81
C ALA A 4 2.39 -14.95 2.60
N ALA A 5 2.95 -13.75 2.41
CA ALA A 5 2.17 -12.55 2.16
C ALA A 5 1.37 -12.63 0.84
N LEU A 6 1.90 -13.30 -0.18
CA LEU A 6 1.19 -13.50 -1.45
C LEU A 6 -0.01 -14.44 -1.29
N ILE A 7 0.14 -15.49 -0.48
CA ILE A 7 -0.96 -16.40 -0.18
C ILE A 7 -2.04 -15.67 0.62
N THR A 8 -1.66 -14.84 1.60
CA THR A 8 -2.62 -14.01 2.34
C THR A 8 -3.38 -13.06 1.42
N ILE A 9 -2.68 -12.35 0.52
CA ILE A 9 -3.31 -11.47 -0.47
C ILE A 9 -4.33 -12.24 -1.33
N ALA A 10 -3.98 -13.43 -1.80
CA ALA A 10 -4.85 -14.23 -2.67
C ALA A 10 -6.12 -14.73 -1.97
N ASN A 11 -6.07 -14.98 -0.65
CA ASN A 11 -7.21 -15.48 0.10
C ASN A 11 -8.13 -14.36 0.63
N GLU A 12 -7.56 -13.22 1.02
CA GLU A 12 -8.31 -12.14 1.68
C GLU A 12 -8.89 -11.12 0.69
N LEU A 13 -8.23 -10.91 -0.46
CA LEU A 13 -8.65 -9.88 -1.39
C LEU A 13 -9.68 -10.38 -2.41
N ASN A 14 -10.70 -9.56 -2.63
CA ASN A 14 -11.62 -9.75 -3.74
C ASN A 14 -11.03 -9.26 -5.07
N HIS A 15 -11.75 -9.50 -6.17
CA HIS A 15 -11.32 -9.17 -7.52
C HIS A 15 -10.95 -7.69 -7.70
N ASP A 16 -11.79 -6.76 -7.22
CA ASP A 16 -11.56 -5.32 -7.38
C ASP A 16 -10.38 -4.85 -6.52
N GLN A 17 -10.26 -5.35 -5.30
CA GLN A 17 -9.13 -5.07 -4.41
C GLN A 17 -7.82 -5.56 -5.02
N MET A 18 -7.81 -6.75 -5.62
CA MET A 18 -6.64 -7.29 -6.31
C MET A 18 -6.24 -6.43 -7.50
N ARG A 19 -7.21 -5.99 -8.33
CA ARG A 19 -6.94 -5.09 -9.46
C ARG A 19 -6.36 -3.75 -9.02
N VAL A 20 -6.92 -3.17 -7.96
CA VAL A 20 -6.41 -1.91 -7.37
C VAL A 20 -5.03 -2.09 -6.78
N LEU A 21 -4.76 -3.21 -6.09
CA LEU A 21 -3.43 -3.55 -5.59
C LEU A 21 -2.41 -3.62 -6.74
N MET A 22 -2.75 -4.30 -7.84
CA MET A 22 -1.86 -4.40 -9.00
C MET A 22 -1.57 -3.03 -9.64
N ALA A 23 -2.58 -2.16 -9.74
CA ALA A 23 -2.39 -0.79 -10.22
C ALA A 23 -1.47 0.03 -9.30
N LEU A 24 -1.65 -0.07 -7.98
CA LEU A 24 -0.77 0.59 -7.01
C LEU A 24 0.68 0.08 -7.07
N LEU A 25 0.86 -1.22 -7.32
CA LEU A 25 2.18 -1.83 -7.46
C LEU A 25 2.89 -1.40 -8.76
N ALA A 26 2.14 -1.08 -9.82
CA ALA A 26 2.71 -0.54 -11.05
C ALA A 26 3.35 0.85 -10.82
N GLU A 27 2.77 1.65 -9.93
CA GLU A 27 3.24 2.97 -9.52
C GLU A 27 4.23 2.93 -8.33
N LEU A 28 4.71 1.75 -7.95
CA LEU A 28 5.61 1.58 -6.82
C LEU A 28 6.98 2.17 -7.14
N ASP A 29 7.46 3.11 -6.33
CA ASP A 29 8.78 3.73 -6.42
C ASP A 29 9.80 3.14 -5.43
N TYR A 30 11.04 3.64 -5.49
CA TYR A 30 12.12 3.25 -4.60
C TYR A 30 11.73 3.47 -3.12
N GLU A 31 12.10 2.54 -2.24
CA GLU A 31 11.69 2.47 -0.82
C GLU A 31 10.19 2.31 -0.55
N ASN A 32 9.47 1.73 -1.51
CA ASN A 32 8.05 1.40 -1.45
C ASN A 32 7.09 2.58 -1.49
N TYR A 33 7.52 3.79 -1.86
CA TYR A 33 6.61 4.92 -2.00
C TYR A 33 5.66 4.71 -3.17
N ILE A 34 4.42 5.13 -3.01
CA ILE A 34 3.40 5.09 -4.06
C ILE A 34 2.72 6.46 -4.06
N GLN A 35 2.89 7.20 -5.15
CA GLN A 35 2.31 8.52 -5.32
C GLN A 35 1.43 8.54 -6.56
N VAL A 36 0.16 8.17 -6.38
CA VAL A 36 -0.84 8.16 -7.45
C VAL A 36 -2.18 8.63 -6.90
N ALA A 37 -2.93 9.41 -7.69
CA ALA A 37 -4.27 9.79 -7.29
C ALA A 37 -5.25 8.62 -7.54
N GLN A 38 -6.23 8.44 -6.65
CA GLN A 38 -7.25 7.40 -6.83
C GLN A 38 -8.09 7.61 -8.10
N ILE A 39 -8.14 8.84 -8.63
CA ILE A 39 -8.84 9.13 -9.90
C ILE A 39 -8.08 8.53 -11.09
N ASP A 40 -6.75 8.64 -11.10
CA ASP A 40 -5.90 8.06 -12.14
C ASP A 40 -6.03 6.53 -12.15
N ILE A 41 -6.09 5.90 -10.96
CA ILE A 41 -6.35 4.46 -10.83
C ILE A 41 -7.75 4.10 -11.36
N ALA A 42 -8.75 4.91 -11.04
CA ALA A 42 -10.12 4.68 -11.49
C ALA A 42 -10.23 4.73 -13.01
N GLU A 43 -9.56 5.69 -13.65
CA GLU A 43 -9.48 5.81 -15.11
C GLU A 43 -8.72 4.63 -15.73
N ALA A 44 -7.54 4.30 -15.22
CA ALA A 44 -6.71 3.20 -15.72
C ALA A 44 -7.41 1.83 -15.62
N LEU A 45 -8.19 1.60 -14.56
CA LEU A 45 -8.93 0.34 -14.35
C LEU A 45 -10.34 0.35 -14.96
N THR A 46 -10.78 1.47 -15.54
CA THR A 46 -12.18 1.69 -15.97
C THR A 46 -13.15 1.32 -14.85
N MET A 47 -12.87 1.81 -13.64
CA MET A 47 -13.58 1.49 -12.40
C MET A 47 -14.21 2.75 -11.81
N GLN A 48 -15.36 2.63 -11.13
CA GLN A 48 -15.89 3.76 -10.38
C GLN A 48 -14.96 4.16 -9.23
N LYS A 49 -14.76 5.47 -9.05
CA LYS A 49 -13.91 6.03 -7.98
C LYS A 49 -14.31 5.53 -6.58
N THR A 50 -15.60 5.29 -6.33
CA THR A 50 -16.10 4.77 -5.05
C THR A 50 -15.61 3.34 -4.78
N ASN A 51 -15.47 2.51 -5.81
CA ASN A 51 -14.93 1.16 -5.70
C ASN A 51 -13.41 1.20 -5.43
N VAL A 52 -12.67 2.06 -6.15
CA VAL A 52 -11.25 2.29 -5.88
C VAL A 52 -11.03 2.77 -4.45
N SER A 53 -11.82 3.74 -4.00
CA SER A 53 -11.71 4.29 -2.64
C SER A 53 -11.96 3.23 -1.56
N ARG A 54 -13.00 2.39 -1.75
CA ARG A 54 -13.27 1.25 -0.86
C ARG A 54 -12.16 0.21 -0.90
N ALA A 55 -11.64 -0.13 -2.08
CA ALA A 55 -10.54 -1.07 -2.23
C ALA A 55 -9.28 -0.58 -1.51
N VAL A 56 -8.88 0.68 -1.73
CA VAL A 56 -7.73 1.31 -1.05
C VAL A 56 -7.92 1.28 0.47
N LYS A 57 -9.12 1.60 0.96
CA LYS A 57 -9.41 1.53 2.40
C LYS A 57 -9.20 0.12 2.95
N ASN A 58 -9.74 -0.90 2.28
CA ASN A 58 -9.55 -2.29 2.70
C ASN A 58 -8.08 -2.72 2.67
N LEU A 59 -7.31 -2.29 1.65
CA LEU A 59 -5.86 -2.58 1.58
C LEU A 59 -5.07 -1.94 2.74
N ILE A 60 -5.51 -0.77 3.21
CA ILE A 60 -4.96 -0.13 4.42
C ILE A 60 -5.37 -0.91 5.67
N ASP A 61 -6.65 -1.28 5.79
CA ASP A 61 -7.17 -2.02 6.93
C ASP A 61 -6.49 -3.40 7.07
N PHE A 62 -6.18 -4.07 5.96
CA PHE A 62 -5.38 -5.30 5.92
C PHE A 62 -3.88 -5.09 6.18
N GLY A 63 -3.40 -3.85 6.23
CA GLY A 63 -2.00 -3.51 6.43
C GLY A 63 -1.09 -3.82 5.24
N ILE A 64 -1.65 -4.07 4.05
CA ILE A 64 -0.88 -4.31 2.82
C ILE A 64 -0.19 -3.01 2.37
N ILE A 65 -0.92 -1.91 2.46
CA ILE A 65 -0.40 -0.55 2.21
C ILE A 65 -0.59 0.31 3.45
N LEU A 66 0.30 1.27 3.64
CA LEU A 66 0.27 2.23 4.72
C LEU A 66 -0.07 3.60 4.15
N GLU A 67 -0.99 4.32 4.79
CA GLU A 67 -1.30 5.70 4.41
C GLU A 67 -0.16 6.63 4.85
N GLY A 68 0.36 7.40 3.90
CA GLY A 68 1.38 8.41 4.13
C GLY A 68 0.79 9.80 4.36
N PRO A 69 1.64 10.82 4.58
CA PRO A 69 1.19 12.19 4.71
C PRO A 69 0.52 12.67 3.43
N LYS A 70 -0.50 13.52 3.57
CA LYS A 70 -1.16 14.16 2.43
C LYS A 70 -0.21 15.21 1.83
N ILE A 71 0.16 15.05 0.56
CA ILE A 71 0.97 16.03 -0.17
C ILE A 71 0.05 16.79 -1.11
N GLY A 72 -0.20 18.07 -0.79
CA GLY A 72 -1.15 18.90 -1.52
C GLY A 72 -2.57 18.33 -1.45
N ARG A 73 -3.13 17.95 -2.61
CA ARG A 73 -4.49 17.38 -2.71
C ARG A 73 -4.51 15.85 -2.72
N SER A 74 -3.36 15.21 -2.90
CA SER A 74 -3.26 13.76 -3.09
C SER A 74 -2.80 13.05 -1.81
N LYS A 75 -3.38 11.87 -1.57
CA LYS A 75 -2.87 10.95 -0.55
C LYS A 75 -1.64 10.25 -1.10
N THR A 76 -0.65 10.04 -0.24
CA THR A 76 0.50 9.18 -0.56
C THR A 76 0.32 7.85 0.14
N TYR A 77 0.88 6.79 -0.42
CA TYR A 77 0.86 5.47 0.18
C TYR A 77 2.26 4.89 0.21
N ARG A 78 2.43 3.86 1.03
CA ARG A 78 3.65 3.05 1.05
C ARG A 78 3.30 1.58 1.10
N LEU A 79 3.92 0.76 0.25
CA LEU A 79 3.79 -0.68 0.36
C LEU A 79 4.43 -1.15 1.69
N ASN A 80 3.72 -1.98 2.45
CA ASN A 80 4.25 -2.54 3.68
C ASN A 80 5.49 -3.42 3.37
N PRO A 81 6.66 -3.13 3.98
CA PRO A 81 7.90 -3.89 3.78
C PRO A 81 7.80 -5.40 4.10
N GLN A 82 6.79 -5.82 4.86
CA GLN A 82 6.52 -7.24 5.16
C GLN A 82 5.91 -7.99 3.97
N PHE A 83 5.19 -7.28 3.08
CA PHE A 83 4.55 -7.84 1.90
C PHE A 83 5.47 -7.78 0.67
N GLY A 84 6.20 -6.68 0.51
CA GLY A 84 7.14 -6.51 -0.61
C GLY A 84 8.16 -5.41 -0.37
N TRP A 85 9.22 -5.41 -1.19
CA TRP A 85 10.27 -4.39 -1.13
C TRP A 85 10.79 -4.05 -2.52
N LYS A 86 10.74 -2.77 -2.87
CA LYS A 86 11.42 -2.18 -4.03
C LYS A 86 12.50 -1.23 -3.51
N GLY A 87 13.75 -1.67 -3.57
CA GLY A 87 14.91 -0.89 -3.12
C GLY A 87 16.08 -1.77 -2.73
N THR A 88 17.06 -1.21 -2.02
CA THR A 88 18.24 -1.98 -1.58
C THR A 88 17.92 -2.89 -0.38
N VAL A 89 18.63 -4.03 -0.29
CA VAL A 89 18.50 -4.98 0.83
C VAL A 89 18.86 -4.34 2.17
N SER A 90 19.86 -3.46 2.18
CA SER A 90 20.26 -2.72 3.38
C SER A 90 19.13 -1.85 3.92
N ASN A 91 18.42 -1.15 3.03
CA ASN A 91 17.27 -0.34 3.43
C ASN A 91 16.05 -1.20 3.76
N HIS A 92 15.89 -2.38 3.14
CA HIS A 92 14.85 -3.34 3.51
C HIS A 92 15.00 -3.78 4.97
N LYS A 93 16.21 -4.15 5.38
CA LYS A 93 16.53 -4.53 6.77
C LYS A 93 16.21 -3.40 7.75
N LYS A 94 16.50 -2.14 7.38
CA LYS A 94 16.14 -0.97 8.19
C LYS A 94 14.63 -0.78 8.28
N ALA A 95 13.92 -0.90 7.16
CA ALA A 95 12.47 -0.73 7.10
C ALA A 95 11.72 -1.79 7.93
N LEU A 96 12.18 -3.05 7.90
CA LEU A 96 11.63 -4.12 8.74
C LEU A 96 11.87 -3.87 10.24
N LYS A 97 13.02 -3.30 10.61
CA LYS A 97 13.31 -2.92 12.00
C LYS A 97 12.48 -1.72 12.46
N ASN A 98 12.27 -0.73 11.60
CA ASN A 98 11.52 0.48 11.93
C ASN A 98 9.99 0.24 11.96
N GLY A 99 9.47 -0.76 11.23
CA GLY A 99 8.06 -1.16 11.32
C GLY A 99 7.63 -1.67 12.70
N LEU A 100 8.58 -1.98 13.60
CA LEU A 100 8.35 -2.40 14.98
C LEU A 100 8.29 -1.24 15.99
N SER A 101 8.49 0.01 15.57
CA SER A 101 8.28 1.15 16.47
C SER A 101 6.81 1.55 16.47
N VAL A 102 6.01 0.86 17.29
CA VAL A 102 4.75 1.42 17.81
C VAL A 102 5.16 2.63 18.65
N ILE A 103 5.08 3.83 18.07
CA ILE A 103 5.13 5.08 18.84
C ILE A 103 3.84 5.12 19.66
N GLN A 104 3.96 4.68 20.91
CA GLN A 104 2.98 4.87 21.97
C GLN A 104 2.88 6.37 22.25
N GLY A 105 2.09 7.08 21.44
CA GLY A 105 2.00 8.54 21.44
C GLY A 105 0.56 9.03 21.45
N GLY A 106 -0.26 8.51 22.37
CA GLY A 106 -1.61 8.98 22.59
C GLY A 106 -2.01 8.85 24.06
N ARG A 107 -1.78 9.93 24.82
CA ARG A 107 -2.62 10.44 25.94
C ARG A 107 -1.89 11.60 26.64
N THR A 108 -2.30 12.81 26.30
CA THR A 108 -2.42 13.95 27.23
C THR A 108 -3.78 14.56 26.99
#